data_AF-U7QBB0-F1
#
_entry.id   AF-U7QBB0-F1
#
_cell.length_a   1.000
_cell.length_b   1.000
_cell.length_c   1.000
_cell.angle_alpha   90.00
_cell.angle_beta   90.00
_cell.angle_gamma   90.00
#
_symmetry.space_group_name_H-M   'P 1'
#
loop_
_entity.id
_entity.type
_entity.pdbx_description
1 polymer ?
#
loop_
_entity_poly.entity_id
_entity_poly.type
_entity_poly.pdbx_seq_one_letter_code
_entity_poly.pdbx_strand_id
1 'polypeptide(L)'
;MSTSTPCPFPPEEIADEGIKPDESQEIVNRLGRHPNKAELGMFGVMWSEHCCYKNSRPLLKQFPTTGDRILVGPGENAGVVDFGEGLQLAFKIESHNHPSAVEPFQGAATGVGGILRDIFTMGARPIAVLNSLRFGSLDDARTRTLFNGVVSGIAHYGNCFGVPTVGGEVYFDPAYAGNPLVNAMAIGLMETSEIVKSGASGVGNPVLYVGSTTGRDGMGGASFASAELSDESMEDRPAVQVGDPFLEKSLVEACLEAFKTGAVVAAQDMGAAGITCSTAEMAANGGVGIELDLDKIPVRETGMVPYEYLLSESQERMLFVGQKGREQELIDIFHRWGLQAVVAGTVIEESIVRILFKGEIAAEIPATALADNTPIYDRELLAEAPEYARKAWEWTEDLLPPCTVSGINIQNTFKTWNEILFALLDTPSIASKRWIYRQYDHQVQNNTVILPGGGDAAIVRLRPVNYFENQTKVDYKRGVAATVDCNSRYVYLNPYEGAKAVVAEAARNLSCVGAEPIAVTDNLNFGSPEKPVGYWQLAEAC
;
A
#
# COMPACT_ATOMS: atom_id res chain seq x y z
N MET A 1 43.65 15.96 5.56
CA MET A 1 43.60 15.65 4.12
C MET A 1 42.91 14.30 4.00
N SER A 2 41.59 14.30 3.75
CA SER A 2 40.85 13.06 3.53
C SER A 2 41.23 12.56 2.15
N THR A 3 41.98 11.47 2.08
CA THR A 3 42.21 10.73 0.84
C THR A 3 40.87 10.12 0.44
N SER A 4 40.09 10.81 -0.39
CA SER A 4 38.88 10.25 -0.98
C SER A 4 39.30 9.06 -1.84
N THR A 5 39.09 7.85 -1.34
CA THR A 5 39.14 6.63 -2.15
C THR A 5 38.25 6.87 -3.38
N PRO A 6 38.72 6.57 -4.60
CA PRO A 6 37.89 6.77 -5.80
C PRO A 6 36.60 5.95 -5.70
N CYS A 7 35.50 6.49 -6.22
CA CYS A 7 34.21 5.81 -6.25
C CYS A 7 34.38 4.42 -6.91
N PRO A 8 33.96 3.33 -6.24
CA PRO A 8 34.16 1.97 -6.75
C PRO A 8 33.26 1.62 -7.93
N PHE A 9 32.21 2.41 -8.19
CA PHE A 9 31.24 2.18 -9.26
C PHE A 9 31.32 3.26 -10.34
N PRO A 10 31.15 2.89 -11.63
CA PRO A 10 30.97 3.84 -12.70
C PRO A 10 29.62 4.59 -12.55
N PRO A 11 29.49 5.82 -13.08
CA PRO A 11 28.24 6.59 -12.98
C PRO A 11 27.00 5.89 -13.55
N GLU A 12 27.18 5.08 -14.60
CA GLU A 12 26.10 4.31 -15.23
C GLU A 12 25.51 3.27 -14.26
N GLU A 13 26.36 2.54 -13.54
CA GLU A 13 25.91 1.56 -12.54
C GLU A 13 25.19 2.21 -11.35
N ILE A 14 25.55 3.43 -10.98
CA ILE A 14 24.85 4.17 -9.92
C ILE A 14 23.47 4.62 -10.43
N ALA A 15 23.39 5.05 -11.69
CA ALA A 15 22.14 5.47 -12.30
C ALA A 15 21.16 4.30 -12.51
N ASP A 16 21.67 3.10 -12.80
CA ASP A 16 20.87 1.88 -12.92
C ASP A 16 20.14 1.52 -11.61
N GLU A 17 20.69 1.93 -10.46
CA GLU A 17 20.07 1.76 -9.14
C GLU A 17 19.03 2.87 -8.84
N GLY A 18 18.77 3.78 -9.79
CA GLY A 18 17.84 4.90 -9.62
C GLY A 18 18.38 6.04 -8.75
N ILE A 19 19.69 6.06 -8.47
CA ILE A 19 20.32 7.05 -7.59
C ILE A 19 20.81 8.25 -8.41
N LYS A 20 20.39 9.45 -8.03
CA LYS A 20 20.83 10.70 -8.68
C LYS A 20 22.28 11.05 -8.31
N PRO A 21 23.01 11.82 -9.15
CA PRO A 21 24.41 12.17 -8.86
C PRO A 21 24.63 12.90 -7.52
N ASP A 22 23.70 13.75 -7.11
CA ASP A 22 23.68 14.44 -5.82
C ASP A 22 23.35 13.49 -4.66
N GLU A 23 22.39 12.58 -4.85
CA GLU A 23 22.06 11.50 -3.90
C GLU A 23 23.29 10.60 -3.64
N SER A 24 24.09 10.28 -4.65
CA SER A 24 25.31 9.48 -4.49
C SER A 24 26.32 10.11 -3.52
N GLN A 25 26.51 11.42 -3.58
CA GLN A 25 27.38 12.12 -2.65
C GLN A 25 26.79 12.13 -1.23
N GLU A 26 25.47 12.25 -1.11
CA GLU A 26 24.74 12.21 0.15
C GLU A 26 24.80 10.84 0.84
N ILE A 27 24.86 9.74 0.08
CA ILE A 27 25.13 8.39 0.60
C ILE A 27 26.51 8.34 1.24
N VAL A 28 27.54 8.81 0.52
CA VAL A 28 28.92 8.83 1.03
C VAL A 28 29.03 9.68 2.30
N ASN A 29 28.32 10.82 2.35
CA ASN A 29 28.29 11.69 3.51
C ASN A 29 27.69 11.00 4.75
N ARG A 30 26.63 10.19 4.57
CA ARG A 30 25.97 9.44 5.66
C ARG A 30 26.77 8.23 6.13
N LEU A 31 27.45 7.54 5.21
CA LEU A 31 28.26 6.36 5.52
C LEU A 31 29.67 6.72 6.01
N GLY A 32 30.19 7.89 5.64
CA GLY A 32 31.60 8.24 5.81
C GLY A 32 32.55 7.47 4.90
N ARG A 33 32.02 6.68 3.95
CA ARG A 33 32.74 5.84 2.99
C ARG A 33 31.87 5.58 1.76
N HIS A 34 32.46 5.03 0.70
CA HIS A 34 31.66 4.51 -0.41
C HIS A 34 30.88 3.25 0.01
N PRO A 35 29.63 3.09 -0.48
CA PRO A 35 28.88 1.86 -0.29
C PRO A 35 29.53 0.71 -1.07
N ASN A 36 29.27 -0.53 -0.66
CA ASN A 36 29.49 -1.71 -1.50
C ASN A 36 28.26 -1.97 -2.40
N LYS A 37 28.28 -3.02 -3.23
CA LYS A 37 27.20 -3.28 -4.20
C LYS A 37 25.86 -3.56 -3.52
N ALA A 38 25.87 -4.32 -2.43
CA ALA A 38 24.65 -4.63 -1.68
C ALA A 38 24.07 -3.36 -1.06
N GLU A 39 24.92 -2.55 -0.44
CA GLU A 39 24.53 -1.28 0.18
C GLU A 39 24.03 -0.27 -0.85
N LEU A 40 24.65 -0.20 -2.03
CA LEU A 40 24.20 0.66 -3.13
C LEU A 40 22.79 0.28 -3.56
N GLY A 41 22.52 -1.02 -3.75
CA GLY A 41 21.18 -1.52 -4.05
C GLY A 41 20.17 -1.21 -2.95
N MET A 42 20.56 -1.37 -1.67
CA MET A 42 19.71 -1.01 -0.53
C MET A 42 19.32 0.48 -0.57
N PHE A 43 20.27 1.37 -0.86
CA PHE A 43 19.98 2.79 -1.04
C PHE A 43 19.09 3.05 -2.27
N GLY A 44 19.34 2.37 -3.39
CA GLY A 44 18.56 2.55 -4.62
C GLY A 44 17.08 2.29 -4.43
N VAL A 45 16.73 1.20 -3.76
CA VAL A 45 15.33 0.87 -3.47
C VAL A 45 14.75 1.73 -2.34
N MET A 46 15.50 1.94 -1.24
CA MET A 46 15.00 2.66 -0.08
C MET A 46 14.80 4.13 -0.40
N TRP A 47 15.68 4.76 -1.19
CA TRP A 47 15.55 6.17 -1.61
C TRP A 47 14.71 6.34 -2.88
N SER A 48 13.94 5.34 -3.30
CA SER A 48 12.93 5.50 -4.34
C SER A 48 11.78 6.42 -3.89
N GLU A 49 11.00 6.98 -4.83
CA GLU A 49 9.79 7.74 -4.45
C GLU A 49 8.78 6.85 -3.73
N HIS A 50 8.68 5.58 -4.16
CA HIS A 50 7.78 4.59 -3.58
C HIS A 50 8.01 4.35 -2.07
N CYS A 51 9.27 4.26 -1.64
CA CYS A 51 9.59 4.00 -0.23
C CYS A 51 9.73 5.30 0.60
N CYS A 52 10.38 6.34 0.07
CA CYS A 52 10.71 7.53 0.85
C CYS A 52 9.69 8.67 0.76
N TYR A 53 8.81 8.67 -0.24
CA TYR A 53 7.88 9.76 -0.50
C TYR A 53 8.64 11.09 -0.67
N LYS A 54 9.75 11.10 -1.44
CA LYS A 54 10.72 12.21 -1.47
C LYS A 54 10.09 13.55 -1.80
N ASN A 55 9.06 13.55 -2.64
CA ASN A 55 8.38 14.77 -3.11
C ASN A 55 7.06 15.02 -2.35
N SER A 56 6.42 13.98 -1.82
CA SER A 56 5.11 14.04 -1.19
C SER A 56 5.16 14.19 0.32
N ARG A 57 6.20 13.67 1.00
CA ARG A 57 6.36 13.73 2.46
C ARG A 57 6.25 15.14 3.05
N PRO A 58 6.78 16.23 2.42
CA PRO A 58 6.54 17.60 2.91
C PRO A 58 5.06 18.00 2.88
N LEU A 59 4.34 17.59 1.83
CA LEU A 59 2.93 17.93 1.63
C LEU A 59 2.03 17.15 2.60
N LEU A 60 2.29 15.85 2.77
CA LEU A 60 1.51 14.96 3.63
C LEU A 60 1.54 15.38 5.11
N LYS A 61 2.62 16.05 5.56
CA LYS A 61 2.72 16.60 6.92
C LYS A 61 1.70 17.69 7.24
N GLN A 62 1.00 18.21 6.23
CA GLN A 62 -0.05 19.22 6.42
C GLN A 62 -1.38 18.61 6.88
N PHE A 63 -1.59 17.31 6.68
CA PHE A 63 -2.83 16.67 7.08
C PHE A 63 -2.99 16.57 8.61
N PRO A 64 -4.23 16.67 9.12
CA PRO A 64 -4.51 16.38 10.52
C PRO A 64 -4.39 14.87 10.78
N THR A 65 -3.42 14.48 11.61
CA THR A 65 -3.09 13.06 11.88
C THR A 65 -3.50 12.58 13.27
N THR A 66 -4.16 13.43 14.07
CA THR A 66 -4.57 13.11 15.45
C THR A 66 -6.06 13.35 15.64
N GLY A 67 -6.65 12.60 16.58
CA GLY A 67 -8.07 12.74 16.94
C GLY A 67 -8.43 11.80 18.09
N ASP A 68 -9.57 12.05 18.74
CA ASP A 68 -9.98 11.36 19.97
C ASP A 68 -10.11 9.84 19.82
N ARG A 69 -10.43 9.36 18.61
CA ARG A 69 -10.57 7.94 18.29
C ARG A 69 -9.37 7.36 17.54
N ILE A 70 -8.30 8.13 17.31
CA ILE A 70 -7.10 7.64 16.61
C ILE A 70 -6.13 7.02 17.63
N LEU A 71 -5.94 5.71 17.55
CA LEU A 71 -4.98 4.97 18.40
C LEU A 71 -3.59 4.92 17.76
N VAL A 72 -3.55 4.77 16.43
CA VAL A 72 -2.33 4.79 15.61
C VAL A 72 -2.62 5.62 14.37
N GLY A 73 -1.89 6.73 14.22
CA GLY A 73 -1.89 7.56 13.01
C GLY A 73 -0.86 7.09 11.98
N PRO A 74 -0.47 7.94 11.02
CA PRO A 74 0.58 7.63 10.05
C PRO A 74 1.92 7.30 10.72
N GLY A 75 2.65 6.32 10.17
CA GLY A 75 3.99 5.90 10.64
C GLY A 75 4.11 4.42 11.00
N GLU A 76 2.99 3.68 11.07
CA GLU A 76 2.97 2.22 11.14
C GLU A 76 2.30 1.65 9.89
N ASN A 77 2.29 0.32 9.74
CA ASN A 77 1.76 -0.34 8.54
C ASN A 77 0.28 -0.08 8.28
N ALA A 78 -0.53 0.24 9.29
CA ALA A 78 -1.90 0.70 9.09
C ALA A 78 -2.38 1.63 10.22
N GLY A 79 -3.36 2.48 9.91
CA GLY A 79 -4.02 3.31 10.91
C GLY A 79 -4.95 2.46 11.79
N VAL A 80 -5.01 2.77 13.08
CA VAL A 80 -5.88 2.07 14.04
C VAL A 80 -6.79 3.04 14.76
N VAL A 81 -8.09 2.73 14.79
CA VAL A 81 -9.12 3.54 15.46
C VAL A 81 -9.77 2.78 16.61
N ASP A 82 -10.09 3.52 17.67
CA ASP A 82 -11.01 3.08 18.71
C ASP A 82 -12.44 3.14 18.18
N PHE A 83 -13.08 1.97 18.08
CA PHE A 83 -14.47 1.82 17.65
C PHE A 83 -15.43 1.82 18.85
N GLY A 84 -14.92 1.93 20.08
CA GLY A 84 -15.65 1.90 21.33
C GLY A 84 -15.95 0.48 21.81
N GLU A 85 -16.37 0.36 23.08
CA GLU A 85 -16.68 -0.93 23.74
C GLU A 85 -15.50 -1.93 23.72
N GLY A 86 -14.26 -1.41 23.64
CA GLY A 86 -13.05 -2.22 23.56
C GLY A 86 -12.77 -2.80 22.17
N LEU A 87 -13.56 -2.45 21.14
CA LEU A 87 -13.31 -2.84 19.76
C LEU A 87 -12.37 -1.82 19.09
N GLN A 88 -11.39 -2.32 18.37
CA GLN A 88 -10.44 -1.51 17.61
C GLN A 88 -10.36 -2.03 16.18
N LEU A 89 -10.25 -1.11 15.21
CA LEU A 89 -10.18 -1.44 13.80
C LEU A 89 -8.91 -0.90 13.18
N ALA A 90 -8.20 -1.74 12.44
CA ALA A 90 -7.10 -1.32 11.57
C ALA A 90 -7.63 -1.15 10.14
N PHE A 91 -7.14 -0.14 9.42
CA PHE A 91 -7.49 0.07 8.02
C PHE A 91 -6.40 0.86 7.28
N LYS A 92 -6.25 0.58 5.98
CA LYS A 92 -5.32 1.24 5.07
C LYS A 92 -5.82 1.06 3.64
N ILE A 93 -5.34 1.91 2.73
CA ILE A 93 -5.46 1.75 1.28
C ILE A 93 -4.08 1.85 0.63
N GLU A 94 -3.83 1.02 -0.38
CA GLU A 94 -2.59 0.99 -1.15
C GLU A 94 -2.86 0.93 -2.66
N SER A 95 -1.83 1.20 -3.47
CA SER A 95 -1.92 1.14 -4.94
C SER A 95 -0.94 0.14 -5.54
N HIS A 96 -1.35 -0.50 -6.62
CA HIS A 96 -0.52 -1.42 -7.41
C HIS A 96 -0.58 -1.10 -8.91
N ASN A 97 -0.51 0.20 -9.24
CA ASN A 97 -0.77 0.74 -10.57
C ASN A 97 0.18 0.20 -11.66
N HIS A 98 1.49 0.37 -11.46
CA HIS A 98 2.51 -0.03 -12.44
C HIS A 98 2.51 -1.55 -12.69
N PRO A 99 2.53 -2.40 -11.65
CA PRO A 99 2.42 -3.85 -11.84
C PRO A 99 1.14 -4.24 -12.58
N SER A 100 -0.02 -3.64 -12.24
CA SER A 100 -1.28 -3.92 -12.91
C SER A 100 -1.36 -3.43 -14.36
N ALA A 101 -0.56 -2.43 -14.74
CA ALA A 101 -0.47 -1.97 -16.13
C ALA A 101 0.26 -2.98 -17.03
N VAL A 102 1.25 -3.69 -16.48
CA VAL A 102 2.09 -4.66 -17.19
C VAL A 102 1.52 -6.08 -17.12
N GLU A 103 1.13 -6.52 -15.93
CA GLU A 103 0.54 -7.83 -15.66
C GLU A 103 -0.73 -7.63 -14.78
N PRO A 104 -1.91 -7.46 -15.40
CA PRO A 104 -3.10 -7.00 -14.69
C PRO A 104 -3.63 -7.98 -13.66
N PHE A 105 -3.48 -9.29 -13.88
CA PHE A 105 -3.97 -10.28 -12.94
C PHE A 105 -3.08 -10.31 -11.69
N GLN A 106 -1.78 -10.50 -11.89
CA GLN A 106 -0.82 -10.65 -10.82
C GLN A 106 -0.63 -9.34 -10.06
N GLY A 107 -0.51 -8.21 -10.77
CA GLY A 107 -0.39 -6.90 -10.13
C GLY A 107 -1.58 -6.60 -9.22
N ALA A 108 -2.81 -6.92 -9.63
CA ALA A 108 -3.98 -6.70 -8.79
C ALA A 108 -4.09 -7.71 -7.63
N ALA A 109 -3.72 -8.97 -7.88
CA ALA A 109 -3.75 -10.02 -6.86
C ALA A 109 -2.74 -9.73 -5.73
N THR A 110 -1.49 -9.39 -6.07
CA THR A 110 -0.47 -9.01 -5.08
C THR A 110 -0.78 -7.69 -4.38
N GLY A 111 -1.46 -6.75 -5.05
CA GLY A 111 -1.98 -5.55 -4.40
C GLY A 111 -3.01 -5.84 -3.31
N VAL A 112 -3.86 -6.87 -3.49
CA VAL A 112 -4.77 -7.34 -2.42
C VAL A 112 -4.02 -8.07 -1.31
N GLY A 113 -3.04 -8.90 -1.64
CA GLY A 113 -2.19 -9.56 -0.64
C GLY A 113 -1.44 -8.57 0.24
N GLY A 114 -0.74 -7.61 -0.38
CA GLY A 114 -0.01 -6.55 0.32
C GLY A 114 -0.85 -5.80 1.35
N ILE A 115 -2.01 -5.26 0.93
CA ILE A 115 -2.87 -4.53 1.85
C ILE A 115 -3.42 -5.42 2.98
N LEU A 116 -3.65 -6.72 2.73
CA LEU A 116 -4.06 -7.63 3.80
C LEU A 116 -2.93 -7.83 4.81
N ARG A 117 -1.67 -7.91 4.36
CA ARG A 117 -0.48 -8.01 5.23
C ARG A 117 -0.32 -6.81 6.15
N ASP A 118 -0.50 -5.61 5.63
CA ASP A 118 -0.46 -4.40 6.46
C ASP A 118 -1.42 -4.50 7.65
N ILE A 119 -2.65 -4.94 7.39
CA ILE A 119 -3.70 -5.05 8.39
C ILE A 119 -3.34 -6.08 9.45
N PHE A 120 -2.93 -7.28 9.05
CA PHE A 120 -2.67 -8.32 10.04
C PHE A 120 -1.34 -8.16 10.76
N THR A 121 -0.38 -7.42 10.21
CA THR A 121 0.86 -7.06 10.90
C THR A 121 0.59 -6.21 12.15
N MET A 122 -0.47 -5.40 12.14
CA MET A 122 -0.92 -4.66 13.33
C MET A 122 -1.56 -5.54 14.41
N GLY A 123 -1.81 -6.82 14.13
CA GLY A 123 -2.58 -7.72 15.00
C GLY A 123 -4.09 -7.75 14.71
N ALA A 124 -4.52 -7.17 13.58
CA ALA A 124 -5.92 -7.14 13.17
C ALA A 124 -6.27 -8.29 12.21
N ARG A 125 -7.36 -9.01 12.46
CA ARG A 125 -7.87 -9.98 11.49
C ARG A 125 -8.59 -9.24 10.35
N PRO A 126 -8.18 -9.38 9.08
CA PRO A 126 -8.91 -8.77 7.97
C PRO A 126 -10.35 -9.30 7.88
N ILE A 127 -11.29 -8.37 7.71
CA ILE A 127 -12.74 -8.64 7.65
C ILE A 127 -13.40 -8.16 6.35
N ALA A 128 -12.74 -7.24 5.62
CA ALA A 128 -13.28 -6.69 4.39
C ALA A 128 -12.18 -6.05 3.53
N VAL A 129 -12.39 -6.12 2.20
CA VAL A 129 -11.61 -5.40 1.20
C VAL A 129 -12.53 -4.51 0.37
N LEU A 130 -12.03 -3.37 -0.09
CA LEU A 130 -12.65 -2.51 -1.09
C LEU A 130 -11.62 -2.15 -2.16
N ASN A 131 -12.07 -1.75 -3.36
CA ASN A 131 -11.17 -1.34 -4.44
C ASN A 131 -11.52 0.04 -5.01
N SER A 132 -10.52 0.84 -5.40
CA SER A 132 -10.69 2.01 -6.26
C SER A 132 -9.98 1.76 -7.59
N LEU A 133 -10.75 1.71 -8.68
CA LEU A 133 -10.21 1.35 -10.00
C LEU A 133 -10.40 2.48 -11.01
N ARG A 134 -9.40 2.74 -11.85
CA ARG A 134 -9.48 3.71 -12.96
C ARG A 134 -8.88 3.11 -14.23
N PHE A 135 -9.62 3.19 -15.34
CA PHE A 135 -9.21 2.63 -16.63
C PHE A 135 -9.53 3.56 -17.79
N GLY A 136 -8.92 3.29 -18.95
CA GLY A 136 -9.26 3.93 -20.23
C GLY A 136 -10.70 3.68 -20.70
N SER A 137 -10.99 3.97 -21.98
CA SER A 137 -12.30 3.63 -22.57
C SER A 137 -12.45 2.12 -22.77
N LEU A 138 -13.63 1.57 -22.43
CA LEU A 138 -13.96 0.17 -22.70
C LEU A 138 -14.10 -0.16 -24.19
N ASP A 139 -14.13 0.84 -25.09
CA ASP A 139 -14.07 0.63 -26.54
C ASP A 139 -12.70 0.10 -26.99
N ASP A 140 -11.66 0.38 -26.21
CA ASP A 140 -10.31 -0.10 -26.45
C ASP A 140 -10.10 -1.54 -25.96
N ALA A 141 -9.49 -2.38 -26.81
CA ALA A 141 -9.27 -3.78 -26.51
C ALA A 141 -8.25 -4.01 -25.39
N ARG A 142 -7.20 -3.18 -25.32
CA ARG A 142 -6.19 -3.26 -24.26
C ARG A 142 -6.82 -2.94 -22.91
N THR A 143 -7.62 -1.88 -22.84
CA THR A 143 -8.36 -1.49 -21.64
C THR A 143 -9.28 -2.60 -21.14
N ARG A 144 -10.00 -3.28 -22.04
CA ARG A 144 -10.82 -4.45 -21.66
C ARG A 144 -9.97 -5.58 -21.09
N THR A 145 -8.79 -5.84 -21.64
CA THR A 145 -7.86 -6.87 -21.11
C THR A 145 -7.37 -6.49 -19.72
N LEU A 146 -6.95 -5.24 -19.51
CA LEU A 146 -6.51 -4.74 -18.20
C LEU A 146 -7.63 -4.85 -17.17
N PHE A 147 -8.82 -4.35 -17.50
CA PHE A 147 -9.99 -4.40 -16.62
C PHE A 147 -10.37 -5.84 -16.23
N ASN A 148 -10.41 -6.76 -17.20
CA ASN A 148 -10.71 -8.17 -16.93
C ASN A 148 -9.64 -8.83 -16.05
N GLY A 149 -8.36 -8.57 -16.33
CA GLY A 149 -7.24 -9.11 -15.57
C GLY A 149 -7.25 -8.63 -14.11
N VAL A 150 -7.40 -7.32 -13.90
CA VAL A 150 -7.44 -6.72 -12.56
C VAL A 150 -8.61 -7.24 -11.74
N VAL A 151 -9.82 -7.26 -12.30
CA VAL A 151 -11.00 -7.78 -11.59
C VAL A 151 -10.83 -9.27 -11.28
N SER A 152 -10.25 -10.05 -12.19
CA SER A 152 -9.98 -11.48 -11.95
C SER A 152 -8.91 -11.70 -10.87
N GLY A 153 -7.87 -10.87 -10.82
CA GLY A 153 -6.81 -10.93 -9.81
C GLY A 153 -7.32 -10.61 -8.41
N ILE A 154 -8.10 -9.53 -8.27
CA ILE A 154 -8.77 -9.15 -7.01
C ILE A 154 -9.69 -10.28 -6.55
N ALA A 155 -10.51 -10.81 -7.45
CA ALA A 155 -11.41 -11.92 -7.16
C ALA A 155 -10.63 -13.15 -6.69
N HIS A 156 -9.57 -13.52 -7.41
CA HIS A 156 -8.77 -14.68 -7.09
C HIS A 156 -8.19 -14.60 -5.68
N TYR A 157 -7.48 -13.51 -5.37
CA TYR A 157 -6.79 -13.39 -4.09
C TYR A 157 -7.77 -13.32 -2.92
N GLY A 158 -8.76 -12.41 -2.97
CA GLY A 158 -9.75 -12.25 -1.90
C GLY A 158 -10.57 -13.52 -1.64
N ASN A 159 -11.00 -14.21 -2.70
CA ASN A 159 -11.80 -15.42 -2.59
C ASN A 159 -10.99 -16.60 -2.01
N CYS A 160 -9.75 -16.79 -2.46
CA CYS A 160 -8.87 -17.86 -1.98
C CYS A 160 -8.43 -17.61 -0.52
N PHE A 161 -8.11 -16.38 -0.19
CA PHE A 161 -7.72 -15.97 1.16
C PHE A 161 -8.91 -16.05 2.15
N GLY A 162 -10.12 -15.81 1.65
CA GLY A 162 -11.35 -15.85 2.45
C GLY A 162 -11.67 -14.54 3.16
N VAL A 163 -11.43 -13.42 2.49
CA VAL A 163 -11.89 -12.09 2.93
C VAL A 163 -12.78 -11.49 1.83
N PRO A 164 -14.00 -11.06 2.17
CA PRO A 164 -14.93 -10.55 1.17
C PRO A 164 -14.50 -9.17 0.64
N THR A 165 -14.61 -8.98 -0.68
CA THR A 165 -14.53 -7.64 -1.28
C THR A 165 -15.93 -7.04 -1.25
N VAL A 166 -16.19 -6.14 -0.29
CA VAL A 166 -17.54 -5.69 0.09
C VAL A 166 -17.98 -4.40 -0.59
N GLY A 167 -17.10 -3.74 -1.33
CA GLY A 167 -17.40 -2.47 -1.97
C GLY A 167 -16.25 -1.96 -2.83
N GLY A 168 -16.41 -0.74 -3.32
CA GLY A 168 -15.43 -0.08 -4.17
C GLY A 168 -16.07 0.69 -5.31
N GLU A 169 -15.22 1.30 -6.11
CA GLU A 169 -15.61 2.12 -7.26
C GLU A 169 -14.77 1.75 -8.50
N VAL A 170 -15.32 2.08 -9.66
CA VAL A 170 -14.58 2.07 -10.92
C VAL A 170 -15.00 3.24 -11.78
N TYR A 171 -14.01 3.91 -12.38
CA TYR A 171 -14.23 5.01 -13.31
C TYR A 171 -13.48 4.74 -14.62
N PHE A 172 -14.11 5.08 -15.74
CA PHE A 172 -13.55 4.96 -17.07
C PHE A 172 -13.35 6.35 -17.68
N ASP A 173 -12.12 6.70 -18.03
CA ASP A 173 -11.77 7.94 -18.71
C ASP A 173 -10.53 7.73 -19.59
N PRO A 174 -10.49 8.25 -20.83
CA PRO A 174 -9.32 8.12 -21.71
C PRO A 174 -7.98 8.54 -21.10
N ALA A 175 -7.97 9.43 -20.09
CA ALA A 175 -6.76 9.83 -19.37
C ALA A 175 -6.00 8.64 -18.73
N TYR A 176 -6.70 7.54 -18.43
CA TYR A 176 -6.14 6.34 -17.79
C TYR A 176 -5.78 5.23 -18.79
N ALA A 177 -5.82 5.47 -20.10
CA ALA A 177 -5.54 4.44 -21.11
C ALA A 177 -4.08 3.93 -21.05
N GLY A 178 -3.13 4.77 -20.64
CA GLY A 178 -1.73 4.39 -20.46
C GLY A 178 -1.37 3.95 -19.03
N ASN A 179 -1.99 4.59 -18.03
CA ASN A 179 -1.71 4.36 -16.62
C ASN A 179 -3.03 4.05 -15.89
N PRO A 180 -3.44 2.76 -15.78
CA PRO A 180 -4.58 2.39 -14.95
C PRO A 180 -4.26 2.63 -13.48
N LEU A 181 -5.28 2.94 -12.67
CA LEU A 181 -5.15 2.99 -11.22
C LEU A 181 -5.84 1.78 -10.60
N VAL A 182 -5.12 1.07 -9.73
CA VAL A 182 -5.59 -0.14 -9.06
C VAL A 182 -5.23 -0.02 -7.60
N ASN A 183 -6.20 0.43 -6.81
CA ASN A 183 -6.04 0.59 -5.38
C ASN A 183 -6.88 -0.42 -4.61
N ALA A 184 -6.32 -0.97 -3.54
CA ALA A 184 -6.98 -1.90 -2.65
C ALA A 184 -6.96 -1.34 -1.22
N MET A 185 -8.12 -1.33 -0.58
CA MET A 185 -8.30 -0.95 0.82
C MET A 185 -8.68 -2.20 1.60
N ALA A 186 -8.14 -2.36 2.81
CA ALA A 186 -8.57 -3.43 3.71
C ALA A 186 -8.92 -2.87 5.09
N ILE A 187 -9.80 -3.60 5.78
CA ILE A 187 -10.22 -3.32 7.14
C ILE A 187 -10.05 -4.60 7.95
N GLY A 188 -9.48 -4.48 9.14
CA GLY A 188 -9.32 -5.57 10.09
C GLY A 188 -9.85 -5.24 11.48
N LEU A 189 -10.29 -6.28 12.18
CA LEU A 189 -10.71 -6.23 13.57
C LEU A 189 -9.58 -6.74 14.46
N MET A 190 -9.11 -5.90 15.39
CA MET A 190 -8.08 -6.29 16.35
C MET A 190 -8.53 -7.50 17.16
N GLU A 191 -7.70 -8.55 17.25
CA GLU A 191 -7.95 -9.72 18.10
C GLU A 191 -7.06 -9.77 19.35
N THR A 192 -6.15 -8.82 19.48
CA THR A 192 -5.21 -8.67 20.59
C THR A 192 -5.47 -7.39 21.39
N SER A 193 -5.17 -7.40 22.68
CA SER A 193 -5.32 -6.23 23.56
C SER A 193 -4.28 -5.14 23.27
N GLU A 194 -3.16 -5.53 22.68
CA GLU A 194 -2.06 -4.64 22.30
C GLU A 194 -1.95 -4.57 20.77
N ILE A 195 -1.61 -3.38 20.29
CA ILE A 195 -1.32 -3.14 18.89
C ILE A 195 0.14 -3.50 18.66
N VAL A 196 0.40 -4.40 17.71
CA VAL A 196 1.76 -4.79 17.34
C VAL A 196 2.36 -3.66 16.52
N LYS A 197 3.55 -3.21 16.93
CA LYS A 197 4.29 -2.14 16.26
C LYS A 197 5.49 -2.69 15.50
N SER A 198 5.98 -1.90 14.56
CA SER A 198 7.17 -2.21 13.77
C SER A 198 8.49 -2.02 14.53
N GLY A 199 8.56 -1.07 15.47
CA GLY A 199 9.80 -0.71 16.17
C GLY A 199 10.40 -1.84 17.02
N ALA A 200 11.59 -2.31 16.65
CA ALA A 200 12.33 -3.31 17.40
C ALA A 200 12.76 -2.79 18.77
N SER A 201 12.76 -3.66 19.79
CA SER A 201 13.29 -3.29 21.11
C SER A 201 13.86 -4.49 21.85
N GLY A 202 14.61 -4.21 22.92
CA GLY A 202 15.25 -5.21 23.76
C GLY A 202 16.51 -5.79 23.12
N VAL A 203 17.67 -5.17 23.37
CA VAL A 203 18.98 -5.66 22.92
C VAL A 203 19.17 -7.13 23.30
N GLY A 204 19.58 -7.95 22.33
CA GLY A 204 19.73 -9.38 22.47
C GLY A 204 18.46 -10.20 22.19
N ASN A 205 17.34 -9.57 21.87
CA ASN A 205 16.15 -10.27 21.39
C ASN A 205 16.40 -10.89 20.01
N PRO A 206 15.94 -12.13 19.76
CA PRO A 206 16.07 -12.79 18.47
C PRO A 206 15.23 -12.09 17.40
N VAL A 207 15.81 -11.97 16.20
CA VAL A 207 15.11 -11.56 14.98
C VAL A 207 14.80 -12.81 14.16
N LEU A 208 13.52 -13.05 13.90
CA LEU A 208 13.02 -14.23 13.22
C LEU A 208 12.53 -13.86 11.82
N TYR A 209 12.92 -14.67 10.84
CA TYR A 209 12.29 -14.69 9.53
C TYR A 209 11.18 -15.72 9.55
N VAL A 210 9.99 -15.37 9.06
CA VAL A 210 8.84 -16.28 8.98
C VAL A 210 8.12 -16.17 7.64
N GLY A 211 7.46 -17.25 7.22
CA GLY A 211 6.62 -17.29 6.02
C GLY A 211 7.20 -18.13 4.88
N SER A 212 7.14 -17.61 3.65
CA SER A 212 7.62 -18.27 2.42
C SER A 212 9.15 -18.32 2.32
N THR A 213 9.68 -18.93 1.27
CA THR A 213 11.11 -18.93 0.95
C THR A 213 11.49 -17.76 0.04
N THR A 214 12.70 -17.22 0.23
CA THR A 214 13.24 -16.12 -0.57
C THR A 214 13.80 -16.65 -1.91
N GLY A 215 13.48 -15.94 -2.99
CA GLY A 215 14.02 -16.15 -4.35
C GLY A 215 14.28 -14.83 -5.06
N ARG A 216 14.55 -14.85 -6.37
CA ARG A 216 14.85 -13.67 -7.20
C ARG A 216 13.58 -13.00 -7.74
N ASP A 217 12.60 -12.77 -6.86
CA ASP A 217 11.33 -12.17 -7.24
C ASP A 217 11.37 -10.66 -7.14
N GLY A 218 10.87 -9.98 -8.18
CA GLY A 218 10.59 -8.54 -8.15
C GLY A 218 11.74 -7.66 -7.71
N MET A 219 12.99 -8.07 -7.97
CA MET A 219 14.16 -7.27 -7.63
C MET A 219 14.09 -5.93 -8.37
N GLY A 220 14.03 -4.83 -7.61
CA GLY A 220 13.84 -3.49 -8.17
C GLY A 220 12.37 -3.10 -8.40
N GLY A 221 11.40 -3.84 -7.87
CA GLY A 221 9.96 -3.53 -7.97
C GLY A 221 9.61 -2.13 -7.48
N ALA A 222 10.19 -1.69 -6.35
CA ALA A 222 10.04 -0.32 -5.84
C ALA A 222 10.53 0.77 -6.83
N SER A 223 11.68 0.52 -7.48
CA SER A 223 12.24 1.41 -8.50
C SER A 223 11.39 1.41 -9.77
N PHE A 224 10.93 0.23 -10.20
CA PHE A 224 9.98 0.06 -11.31
C PHE A 224 8.67 0.83 -11.06
N ALA A 225 8.11 0.77 -9.85
CA ALA A 225 6.91 1.52 -9.46
C ALA A 225 7.12 3.04 -9.38
N SER A 226 8.38 3.49 -9.36
CA SER A 226 8.76 4.91 -9.35
C SER A 226 9.12 5.44 -10.75
N ALA A 227 9.22 4.59 -11.77
CA ALA A 227 9.58 4.95 -13.14
C ALA A 227 8.37 5.37 -13.98
N GLU A 228 8.57 6.14 -15.06
CA GLU A 228 7.49 6.44 -16.00
C GLU A 228 7.16 5.22 -16.88
N LEU A 229 5.88 4.87 -17.01
CA LEU A 229 5.43 3.79 -17.91
C LEU A 229 5.70 4.14 -19.38
N SER A 230 6.34 3.23 -20.09
CA SER A 230 6.61 3.30 -21.53
C SER A 230 6.21 1.98 -22.21
N ASP A 231 6.30 1.92 -23.55
CA ASP A 231 6.09 0.66 -24.27
C ASP A 231 7.16 -0.39 -23.92
N GLU A 232 8.36 0.04 -23.50
CA GLU A 232 9.46 -0.83 -23.07
C GLU A 232 9.18 -1.47 -21.70
N SER A 233 8.36 -0.86 -20.85
CA SER A 233 7.95 -1.41 -19.54
C SER A 233 7.25 -2.77 -19.65
N MET A 234 6.79 -3.16 -20.83
CA MET A 234 6.22 -4.49 -21.07
C MET A 234 7.27 -5.61 -20.99
N GLU A 235 8.55 -5.29 -21.20
CA GLU A 235 9.67 -6.24 -21.06
C GLU A 235 9.92 -6.60 -19.59
N ASP A 236 9.49 -5.76 -18.65
CA ASP A 236 9.61 -5.94 -17.20
C ASP A 236 8.53 -6.86 -16.59
N ARG A 237 7.69 -7.50 -17.43
CA ARG A 237 6.69 -8.46 -16.96
C ARG A 237 7.23 -9.52 -15.99
N PRO A 238 8.46 -10.06 -16.14
CA PRO A 238 9.04 -10.99 -15.17
C PRO A 238 9.29 -10.40 -13.77
N ALA A 239 9.35 -9.07 -13.63
CA ALA A 239 9.50 -8.39 -12.35
C ALA A 239 8.17 -8.34 -11.56
N VAL A 240 7.02 -8.56 -12.22
CA VAL A 240 5.74 -8.64 -11.51
C VAL A 240 5.65 -9.96 -10.76
N GLN A 241 5.54 -9.86 -9.44
CA GLN A 241 5.43 -11.00 -8.53
C GLN A 241 4.13 -11.75 -8.70
N VAL A 242 4.16 -13.03 -8.32
CA VAL A 242 2.98 -13.89 -8.19
C VAL A 242 2.75 -14.13 -6.71
N GLY A 243 1.56 -13.79 -6.21
CA GLY A 243 1.20 -14.06 -4.82
C GLY A 243 0.56 -15.43 -4.62
N ASP A 244 0.72 -16.00 -3.44
CA ASP A 244 0.08 -17.26 -3.01
C ASP A 244 -0.94 -16.97 -1.88
N PRO A 245 -2.22 -16.74 -2.22
CA PRO A 245 -3.25 -16.43 -1.22
C PRO A 245 -3.50 -17.57 -0.23
N PHE A 246 -3.15 -18.82 -0.57
CA PHE A 246 -3.32 -19.94 0.35
C PHE A 246 -2.23 -19.95 1.41
N LEU A 247 -0.99 -19.67 1.00
CA LEU A 247 0.13 -19.53 1.93
C LEU A 247 -0.07 -18.31 2.84
N GLU A 248 -0.54 -17.19 2.28
CA GLU A 248 -0.79 -15.99 3.08
C GLU A 248 -1.90 -16.19 4.10
N LYS A 249 -2.93 -16.97 3.76
CA LYS A 249 -3.95 -17.37 4.72
C LYS A 249 -3.35 -18.11 5.92
N SER A 250 -2.44 -19.05 5.68
CA SER A 250 -1.70 -19.72 6.76
C SER A 250 -0.85 -18.74 7.56
N LEU A 251 -0.20 -17.78 6.89
CA LEU A 251 0.61 -16.74 7.52
C LEU A 251 -0.22 -15.88 8.48
N VAL A 252 -1.43 -15.47 8.07
CA VAL A 252 -2.34 -14.68 8.91
C VAL A 252 -2.71 -15.43 10.18
N GLU A 253 -3.09 -16.70 10.07
CA GLU A 253 -3.48 -17.47 11.25
C GLU A 253 -2.29 -17.68 12.19
N ALA A 254 -1.09 -17.96 11.65
CA ALA A 254 0.13 -18.08 12.43
C ALA A 254 0.50 -16.77 13.15
N CYS A 255 0.40 -15.62 12.45
CA CYS A 255 0.71 -14.31 13.04
C CYS A 255 -0.27 -13.96 14.15
N LEU A 256 -1.58 -14.08 13.91
CA LEU A 256 -2.60 -13.80 14.93
C LEU A 256 -2.50 -14.74 16.14
N GLU A 257 -2.10 -16.00 15.93
CA GLU A 257 -1.79 -16.92 17.03
C GLU A 257 -0.53 -16.49 17.80
N ALA A 258 0.55 -16.13 17.08
CA ALA A 258 1.79 -15.65 17.66
C ALA A 258 1.60 -14.38 18.51
N PHE A 259 0.86 -13.39 18.01
CA PHE A 259 0.62 -12.15 18.76
C PHE A 259 -0.14 -12.38 20.07
N LYS A 260 -1.08 -13.34 20.11
CA LYS A 260 -1.82 -13.69 21.32
C LYS A 260 -0.95 -14.30 22.43
N THR A 261 0.23 -14.82 22.10
CA THR A 261 1.17 -15.35 23.10
C THR A 261 1.84 -14.25 23.94
N GLY A 262 1.85 -13.00 23.44
CA GLY A 262 2.65 -11.91 23.99
C GLY A 262 4.17 -12.13 23.87
N ALA A 263 4.64 -13.10 23.07
CA ALA A 263 6.07 -13.33 22.82
C ALA A 263 6.65 -12.40 21.74
N VAL A 264 5.79 -11.75 20.95
CA VAL A 264 6.20 -10.86 19.87
C VAL A 264 6.42 -9.45 20.42
N VAL A 265 7.61 -8.91 20.19
CA VAL A 265 7.98 -7.53 20.56
C VAL A 265 7.67 -6.57 19.42
N ALA A 266 8.00 -6.97 18.20
CA ALA A 266 7.74 -6.20 16.99
C ALA A 266 7.53 -7.14 15.81
N ALA A 267 6.79 -6.69 14.81
CA ALA A 267 6.62 -7.40 13.55
C ALA A 267 6.56 -6.41 12.40
N GLN A 268 7.14 -6.79 11.26
CA GLN A 268 7.11 -6.03 10.03
C GLN A 268 6.86 -6.98 8.88
N ASP A 269 5.99 -6.59 7.95
CA ASP A 269 5.84 -7.31 6.69
C ASP A 269 7.05 -7.06 5.78
N MET A 270 7.18 -7.89 4.75
CA MET A 270 8.23 -7.78 3.75
C MET A 270 7.59 -7.58 2.37
N GLY A 271 7.26 -6.32 2.05
CA GLY A 271 6.81 -5.88 0.73
C GLY A 271 7.96 -5.35 -0.13
N ALA A 272 7.82 -4.09 -0.56
CA ALA A 272 8.84 -3.38 -1.33
C ALA A 272 10.19 -3.37 -0.61
N ALA A 273 11.28 -3.62 -1.34
CA ALA A 273 12.63 -3.74 -0.79
C ALA A 273 12.84 -4.83 0.29
N GLY A 274 11.86 -5.71 0.54
CA GLY A 274 11.99 -6.94 1.31
C GLY A 274 12.77 -6.80 2.63
N ILE A 275 13.84 -7.60 2.79
CA ILE A 275 14.67 -7.63 4.01
C ILE A 275 15.27 -6.24 4.30
N THR A 276 15.65 -5.50 3.25
CA THR A 276 16.23 -4.17 3.39
C THR A 276 15.29 -3.23 4.13
N CYS A 277 14.05 -3.13 3.66
CA CYS A 277 13.04 -2.26 4.26
C CYS A 277 12.74 -2.68 5.69
N SER A 278 12.38 -3.95 5.89
CA SER A 278 11.93 -4.41 7.20
C SER A 278 13.02 -4.28 8.27
N THR A 279 14.29 -4.59 7.95
CA THR A 279 15.39 -4.41 8.92
C THR A 279 15.67 -2.93 9.20
N ALA A 280 15.63 -2.07 8.19
CA ALA A 280 15.89 -0.63 8.36
C ALA A 280 14.79 0.06 9.18
N GLU A 281 13.53 -0.17 8.83
CA GLU A 281 12.39 0.45 9.51
C GLU A 281 12.24 -0.05 10.95
N MET A 282 12.34 -1.37 11.18
CA MET A 282 12.26 -1.91 12.53
C MET A 282 13.38 -1.34 13.43
N ALA A 283 14.60 -1.22 12.90
CA ALA A 283 15.73 -0.66 13.64
C ALA A 283 15.54 0.86 13.92
N ALA A 284 15.15 1.63 12.90
CA ALA A 284 14.95 3.07 13.01
C ALA A 284 13.80 3.43 13.96
N ASN A 285 12.63 2.81 13.79
CA ASN A 285 11.45 3.02 14.64
C ASN A 285 11.70 2.59 16.09
N GLY A 286 12.59 1.62 16.29
CA GLY A 286 13.00 1.12 17.59
C GLY A 286 14.11 1.92 18.28
N GLY A 287 14.84 2.76 17.54
CA GLY A 287 16.06 3.42 18.03
C GLY A 287 17.18 2.44 18.39
N VAL A 288 17.22 1.28 17.73
CA VAL A 288 18.19 0.18 17.95
C VAL A 288 18.83 -0.22 16.61
N GLY A 289 19.66 -1.26 16.61
CA GLY A 289 20.12 -1.91 15.37
C GLY A 289 19.63 -3.34 15.22
N ILE A 290 19.83 -3.87 14.03
CA ILE A 290 19.54 -5.27 13.69
C ILE A 290 20.79 -5.87 13.03
N GLU A 291 21.27 -6.98 13.59
CA GLU A 291 22.23 -7.86 12.93
C GLU A 291 21.49 -9.07 12.36
N LEU A 292 21.60 -9.32 11.06
CA LEU A 292 20.91 -10.40 10.36
C LEU A 292 21.90 -11.24 9.54
N ASP A 293 21.79 -12.55 9.63
CA ASP A 293 22.61 -13.52 8.91
C ASP A 293 21.84 -14.14 7.74
N LEU A 294 22.27 -13.82 6.51
CA LEU A 294 21.63 -14.28 5.29
C LEU A 294 21.78 -15.80 5.07
N ASP A 295 22.80 -16.45 5.65
CA ASP A 295 22.98 -17.91 5.50
C ASP A 295 21.87 -18.71 6.20
N LYS A 296 21.14 -18.06 7.12
CA LYS A 296 20.01 -18.68 7.83
C LYS A 296 18.69 -18.49 7.12
N ILE A 297 18.61 -17.59 6.13
CA ILE A 297 17.36 -17.26 5.46
C ILE A 297 16.92 -18.44 4.58
N PRO A 298 15.66 -18.92 4.70
CA PRO A 298 15.13 -19.97 3.84
C PRO A 298 15.09 -19.50 2.38
N VAL A 299 15.75 -20.23 1.49
CA VAL A 299 15.80 -19.92 0.05
C VAL A 299 15.37 -21.10 -0.80
N ARG A 300 14.83 -20.79 -1.98
CA ARG A 300 14.47 -21.77 -3.01
C ARG A 300 15.39 -21.76 -4.23
N GLU A 301 16.25 -20.76 -4.34
CA GLU A 301 17.23 -20.62 -5.43
C GLU A 301 18.66 -20.75 -4.90
N THR A 302 19.50 -21.47 -5.64
CA THR A 302 20.89 -21.69 -5.28
C THR A 302 21.77 -20.53 -5.75
N GLY A 303 22.89 -20.32 -5.06
CA GLY A 303 23.91 -19.35 -5.47
C GLY A 303 23.49 -17.89 -5.34
N MET A 304 22.45 -17.59 -4.56
CA MET A 304 22.04 -16.21 -4.32
C MET A 304 23.17 -15.41 -3.65
N VAL A 305 23.32 -14.15 -4.04
CA VAL A 305 24.29 -13.19 -3.49
C VAL A 305 23.60 -12.17 -2.57
N PRO A 306 24.30 -11.49 -1.65
CA PRO A 306 23.66 -10.59 -0.67
C PRO A 306 22.70 -9.57 -1.29
N TYR A 307 23.08 -8.98 -2.43
CA TYR A 307 22.23 -8.08 -3.21
C TYR A 307 20.85 -8.69 -3.52
N GLU A 308 20.81 -9.95 -3.97
CA GLU A 308 19.56 -10.63 -4.35
C GLU A 308 18.71 -11.00 -3.12
N TYR A 309 19.33 -11.37 -1.98
CA TYR A 309 18.58 -11.59 -0.74
C TYR A 309 17.90 -10.31 -0.26
N LEU A 310 18.67 -9.21 -0.26
CA LEU A 310 18.26 -7.94 0.34
C LEU A 310 17.19 -7.24 -0.47
N LEU A 311 17.22 -7.36 -1.80
CA LEU A 311 16.28 -6.71 -2.72
C LEU A 311 15.17 -7.63 -3.22
N SER A 312 15.15 -8.89 -2.79
CA SER A 312 14.06 -9.80 -3.11
C SER A 312 12.75 -9.31 -2.51
N GLU A 313 11.73 -9.24 -3.36
CA GLU A 313 10.37 -8.91 -2.99
C GLU A 313 9.45 -10.16 -3.10
N SER A 314 10.01 -11.34 -2.78
CA SER A 314 9.21 -12.57 -2.66
C SER A 314 8.06 -12.34 -1.68
N GLN A 315 6.87 -12.83 -2.04
CA GLN A 315 5.64 -12.57 -1.28
C GLN A 315 5.51 -13.48 -0.04
N GLU A 316 4.54 -13.16 0.82
CA GLU A 316 4.16 -13.92 2.02
C GLU A 316 5.32 -14.17 3.02
N ARG A 317 6.10 -13.13 3.31
CA ARG A 317 7.19 -13.14 4.29
C ARG A 317 7.04 -12.02 5.30
N MET A 318 7.59 -12.24 6.50
CA MET A 318 7.63 -11.24 7.56
C MET A 318 8.90 -11.37 8.39
N LEU A 319 9.25 -10.26 9.05
CA LEU A 319 10.31 -10.20 10.05
C LEU A 319 9.73 -9.92 11.43
N PHE A 320 10.16 -10.70 12.42
CA PHE A 320 9.68 -10.62 13.80
C PHE A 320 10.83 -10.36 14.75
N VAL A 321 10.57 -9.60 15.82
CA VAL A 321 11.43 -9.60 17.01
C VAL A 321 10.68 -10.35 18.09
N GLY A 322 11.25 -11.47 18.54
CA GLY A 322 10.70 -12.27 19.64
C GLY A 322 11.33 -11.90 20.98
N GLN A 323 10.62 -12.15 22.08
CA GLN A 323 11.21 -12.09 23.42
C GLN A 323 12.26 -13.20 23.57
N LYS A 324 13.47 -12.83 24.03
CA LYS A 324 14.56 -13.77 24.27
C LYS A 324 14.15 -14.93 25.19
N GLY A 325 14.43 -16.16 24.76
CA GLY A 325 14.07 -17.39 25.46
C GLY A 325 12.69 -17.95 25.05
N ARG A 326 11.93 -17.24 24.20
CA ARG A 326 10.62 -17.66 23.68
C ARG A 326 10.61 -17.86 22.17
N GLU A 327 11.77 -17.80 21.50
CA GLU A 327 11.90 -18.00 20.06
C GLU A 327 11.32 -19.34 19.59
N GLN A 328 11.50 -20.42 20.36
CA GLN A 328 11.00 -21.74 19.99
C GLN A 328 9.47 -21.80 19.99
N GLU A 329 8.82 -21.07 20.90
CA GLU A 329 7.36 -20.96 20.96
C GLU A 329 6.82 -20.38 19.64
N LEU A 330 7.47 -19.32 19.14
CA LEU A 330 7.13 -18.71 17.85
C LEU A 330 7.39 -19.67 16.69
N ILE A 331 8.58 -20.28 16.62
CA ILE A 331 8.95 -21.24 15.57
C ILE A 331 7.93 -22.38 15.48
N ASP A 332 7.53 -22.94 16.62
CA ASP A 332 6.57 -24.04 16.67
C ASP A 332 5.18 -23.62 16.14
N ILE A 333 4.74 -22.38 16.40
CA ILE A 333 3.49 -21.85 15.83
C ILE A 333 3.56 -21.81 14.31
N PHE A 334 4.58 -21.17 13.74
CA PHE A 334 4.71 -21.05 12.28
C PHE A 334 4.86 -22.42 11.60
N HIS A 335 5.62 -23.35 12.19
CA HIS A 335 5.73 -24.72 11.67
C HIS A 335 4.39 -25.48 11.72
N ARG A 336 3.54 -25.29 12.76
CA ARG A 336 2.20 -25.90 12.81
C ARG A 336 1.32 -25.46 11.63
N TRP A 337 1.48 -24.22 11.18
CA TRP A 337 0.79 -23.67 10.01
C TRP A 337 1.49 -23.98 8.68
N GLY A 338 2.56 -24.78 8.68
CA GLY A 338 3.28 -25.20 7.48
C GLY A 338 4.20 -24.13 6.88
N LEU A 339 4.57 -23.12 7.66
CA LEU A 339 5.42 -21.99 7.24
C LEU A 339 6.86 -22.19 7.67
N GLN A 340 7.80 -21.50 7.03
CA GLN A 340 9.18 -21.43 7.52
C GLN A 340 9.25 -20.52 8.75
N ALA A 341 10.11 -20.85 9.71
CA ALA A 341 10.47 -19.95 10.80
C ALA A 341 11.90 -20.24 11.30
N VAL A 342 12.75 -19.22 11.28
CA VAL A 342 14.15 -19.33 11.70
C VAL A 342 14.60 -18.08 12.44
N VAL A 343 15.44 -18.25 13.46
CA VAL A 343 16.16 -17.12 14.07
C VAL A 343 17.31 -16.74 13.14
N ALA A 344 17.11 -15.67 12.38
CA ALA A 344 18.07 -15.18 11.39
C ALA A 344 18.98 -14.09 11.96
N GLY A 345 18.61 -13.43 13.06
CA GLY A 345 19.34 -12.29 13.57
C GLY A 345 19.11 -11.99 15.04
N THR A 346 19.60 -10.83 15.48
CA THR A 346 19.48 -10.32 16.85
C THR A 346 19.38 -8.79 16.86
N VAL A 347 18.62 -8.24 17.80
CA VAL A 347 18.60 -6.80 18.08
C VAL A 347 19.91 -6.40 18.77
N ILE A 348 20.59 -5.37 18.27
CA ILE A 348 21.86 -4.85 18.79
C ILE A 348 21.70 -3.40 19.29
N GLU A 349 22.66 -2.94 20.10
CA GLU A 349 22.62 -1.60 20.71
C GLU A 349 22.99 -0.50 19.70
N GLU A 350 23.99 -0.76 18.84
CA GLU A 350 24.38 0.19 17.80
C GLU A 350 23.26 0.36 16.78
N SER A 351 22.82 1.59 16.50
CA SER A 351 21.72 1.85 15.56
C SER A 351 22.13 1.72 14.09
N ILE A 352 22.45 0.49 13.70
CA ILE A 352 22.88 0.07 12.37
C ILE A 352 22.10 -1.16 11.92
N VAL A 353 21.95 -1.30 10.61
CA VAL A 353 21.59 -2.55 9.96
C VAL A 353 22.88 -3.23 9.55
N ARG A 354 23.23 -4.33 10.21
CA ARG A 354 24.38 -5.17 9.88
C ARG A 354 23.91 -6.47 9.26
N ILE A 355 24.35 -6.73 8.03
CA ILE A 355 24.02 -7.94 7.29
C ILE A 355 25.27 -8.80 7.18
N LEU A 356 25.17 -10.06 7.62
CA LEU A 356 26.22 -11.06 7.51
C LEU A 356 25.92 -12.02 6.36
N PHE A 357 26.96 -12.45 5.66
CA PHE A 357 26.87 -13.53 4.68
C PHE A 357 28.21 -14.28 4.60
N LYS A 358 28.16 -15.59 4.74
CA LYS A 358 29.31 -16.50 4.77
C LYS A 358 30.37 -16.10 5.78
N GLY A 359 29.93 -15.61 6.94
CA GLY A 359 30.77 -15.18 8.05
C GLY A 359 31.40 -13.78 7.91
N GLU A 360 31.10 -13.06 6.83
CA GLU A 360 31.63 -11.71 6.57
C GLU A 360 30.51 -10.66 6.58
N ILE A 361 30.86 -9.38 6.78
CA ILE A 361 29.92 -8.27 6.70
C ILE A 361 29.61 -7.99 5.23
N ALA A 362 28.37 -8.25 4.81
CA ALA A 362 27.87 -7.98 3.48
C ALA A 362 27.33 -6.55 3.34
N ALA A 363 26.77 -5.98 4.40
CA ALA A 363 26.33 -4.58 4.47
C ALA A 363 26.35 -4.08 5.91
N GLU A 364 26.72 -2.82 6.11
CA GLU A 364 26.64 -2.15 7.41
C GLU A 364 26.30 -0.67 7.23
N ILE A 365 25.04 -0.32 7.50
CA ILE A 365 24.47 1.01 7.22
C ILE A 365 23.79 1.54 8.49
N PRO A 366 23.94 2.84 8.86
CA PRO A 366 23.12 3.44 9.91
C PRO A 366 21.63 3.30 9.59
N ALA A 367 20.83 2.77 10.51
CA ALA A 367 19.42 2.44 10.23
C ALA A 367 18.62 3.65 9.70
N THR A 368 18.83 4.81 10.32
CA THR A 368 18.19 6.07 9.93
C THR A 368 18.57 6.53 8.52
N ALA A 369 19.72 6.13 7.96
CA ALA A 369 20.13 6.55 6.61
C ALA A 369 19.24 5.92 5.52
N LEU A 370 18.61 4.78 5.81
CA LEU A 370 17.68 4.10 4.90
C LEU A 370 16.21 4.49 5.14
N ALA A 371 15.83 4.83 6.37
CA ALA A 371 14.43 5.11 6.75
C ALA A 371 14.10 6.62 6.86
N ASP A 372 14.70 7.33 7.84
CA ASP A 372 14.25 8.69 8.18
C ASP A 372 15.05 9.79 7.49
N ASN A 373 16.37 9.64 7.47
CA ASN A 373 17.35 10.59 6.94
C ASN A 373 17.56 10.37 5.44
N THR A 374 16.47 10.48 4.70
CA THR A 374 16.39 10.25 3.27
C THR A 374 16.27 11.59 2.52
N PRO A 375 16.61 11.64 1.22
CA PRO A 375 16.50 12.86 0.43
C PRO A 375 15.05 13.34 0.38
N ILE A 376 14.84 14.64 0.60
CA ILE A 376 13.55 15.30 0.48
C ILE A 376 13.66 16.48 -0.46
N TYR A 377 12.70 16.57 -1.37
CA TYR A 377 12.65 17.60 -2.39
C TYR A 377 11.50 18.56 -2.10
N ASP A 378 11.85 19.78 -1.74
CA ASP A 378 10.94 20.91 -1.79
C ASP A 378 10.91 21.45 -3.22
N ARG A 379 9.71 21.49 -3.81
CA ARG A 379 9.54 22.01 -5.18
C ARG A 379 8.78 23.32 -5.16
N GLU A 380 9.12 24.20 -6.09
CA GLU A 380 8.42 25.45 -6.25
C GLU A 380 7.03 25.21 -6.86
N LEU A 381 6.00 25.71 -6.17
CA LEU A 381 4.65 25.76 -6.71
C LEU A 381 4.56 26.75 -7.86
N LEU A 382 3.72 26.44 -8.86
CA LEU A 382 3.40 27.37 -9.92
C LEU A 382 2.75 28.64 -9.33
N ALA A 383 3.25 29.81 -9.72
CA ALA A 383 2.69 31.09 -9.27
C ALA A 383 1.25 31.32 -9.75
N GLU A 384 0.88 30.72 -10.87
CA GLU A 384 -0.47 30.73 -11.42
C GLU A 384 -0.91 29.30 -11.73
N ALA A 385 -2.20 29.01 -11.53
CA ALA A 385 -2.75 27.71 -11.90
C ALA A 385 -2.52 27.40 -13.40
N PRO A 386 -2.35 26.12 -13.78
CA PRO A 386 -2.17 25.70 -15.16
C PRO A 386 -3.24 26.26 -16.09
N GLU A 387 -2.86 26.56 -17.34
CA GLU A 387 -3.75 27.16 -18.34
C GLU A 387 -5.07 26.39 -18.50
N TYR A 388 -5.00 25.07 -18.53
CA TYR A 388 -6.19 24.23 -18.69
C TYR A 388 -7.20 24.41 -17.53
N ALA A 389 -6.70 24.56 -16.29
CA ALA A 389 -7.53 24.74 -15.11
C ALA A 389 -8.15 26.14 -15.10
N ARG A 390 -7.35 27.17 -15.37
CA ARG A 390 -7.85 28.56 -15.50
C ARG A 390 -8.94 28.67 -16.56
N LYS A 391 -8.72 28.07 -17.73
CA LYS A 391 -9.72 28.02 -18.82
C LYS A 391 -10.99 27.29 -18.40
N ALA A 392 -10.89 26.22 -17.62
CA ALA A 392 -12.05 25.54 -17.08
C ALA A 392 -12.84 26.41 -16.08
N TRP A 393 -12.15 27.24 -15.29
CA TRP A 393 -12.76 28.14 -14.31
C TRP A 393 -13.44 29.36 -14.93
N GLU A 394 -13.20 29.65 -16.22
CA GLU A 394 -14.00 30.62 -16.98
C GLU A 394 -15.43 30.14 -17.24
N TRP A 395 -15.72 28.85 -17.00
CA TRP A 395 -17.05 28.30 -17.19
C TRP A 395 -18.07 28.91 -16.21
N THR A 396 -19.26 29.23 -16.72
CA THR A 396 -20.40 29.74 -15.95
C THR A 396 -21.69 29.03 -16.37
N GLU A 397 -22.72 29.10 -15.52
CA GLU A 397 -24.04 28.51 -15.80
C GLU A 397 -24.67 29.06 -17.10
N ASP A 398 -24.33 30.29 -17.50
CA ASP A 398 -24.79 30.91 -18.75
C ASP A 398 -24.26 30.21 -20.01
N LEU A 399 -23.20 29.40 -19.88
CA LEU A 399 -22.67 28.55 -20.96
C LEU A 399 -23.40 27.21 -21.09
N LEU A 400 -24.36 26.91 -20.21
CA LEU A 400 -25.17 25.71 -20.34
C LEU A 400 -25.93 25.72 -21.68
N PRO A 401 -25.99 24.58 -22.38
CA PRO A 401 -26.74 24.52 -23.62
C PRO A 401 -28.23 24.80 -23.35
N PRO A 402 -28.93 25.51 -24.25
CA PRO A 402 -30.31 25.89 -24.02
C PRO A 402 -31.19 24.65 -23.88
N CYS A 403 -32.01 24.64 -22.84
CA CYS A 403 -32.90 23.53 -22.52
C CYS A 403 -34.36 24.00 -22.37
N THR A 404 -35.26 23.02 -22.42
CA THR A 404 -36.69 23.17 -22.19
C THR A 404 -37.14 22.06 -21.25
N VAL A 405 -38.41 22.08 -20.83
CA VAL A 405 -39.00 20.98 -20.06
C VAL A 405 -38.93 19.62 -20.78
N SER A 406 -38.76 19.61 -22.10
CA SER A 406 -38.73 18.38 -22.91
C SER A 406 -37.32 17.86 -23.20
N GLY A 407 -36.27 18.66 -23.02
CA GLY A 407 -34.91 18.27 -23.38
C GLY A 407 -33.90 19.42 -23.47
N ILE A 408 -32.71 19.13 -23.97
CA ILE A 408 -31.55 20.03 -24.07
C ILE A 408 -30.96 20.02 -25.49
N ASN A 409 -30.48 21.15 -25.97
CA ASN A 409 -29.79 21.25 -27.26
C ASN A 409 -28.27 21.14 -27.09
N ILE A 410 -27.70 19.98 -27.36
CA ILE A 410 -26.25 19.76 -27.28
C ILE A 410 -25.67 19.77 -28.68
N GLN A 411 -24.68 20.63 -28.95
CA GLN A 411 -24.01 20.73 -30.26
C GLN A 411 -25.00 20.84 -31.44
N ASN A 412 -26.00 21.71 -31.31
CA ASN A 412 -27.09 21.92 -32.29
C ASN A 412 -27.99 20.70 -32.55
N THR A 413 -27.94 19.68 -31.68
CA THR A 413 -28.85 18.53 -31.72
C THR A 413 -29.76 18.56 -30.50
N PHE A 414 -31.08 18.58 -30.71
CA PHE A 414 -32.03 18.43 -29.61
C PHE A 414 -32.02 16.99 -29.09
N LYS A 415 -31.89 16.84 -27.77
CA LYS A 415 -31.94 15.56 -27.06
C LYS A 415 -33.00 15.64 -25.98
N THR A 416 -33.93 14.70 -25.98
CA THR A 416 -34.94 14.56 -24.91
C THR A 416 -34.28 14.16 -23.60
N TRP A 417 -34.92 14.48 -22.47
CA TRP A 417 -34.40 14.04 -21.16
C TRP A 417 -34.31 12.52 -21.01
N ASN A 418 -35.19 11.77 -21.69
CA ASN A 418 -35.11 10.30 -21.73
C ASN A 418 -33.85 9.83 -22.48
N GLU A 419 -33.51 10.45 -23.62
CA GLU A 419 -32.27 10.13 -24.34
C GLU A 419 -31.03 10.46 -23.52
N ILE A 420 -31.02 11.60 -22.81
CA ILE A 420 -29.92 11.96 -21.91
C ILE A 420 -29.81 10.96 -20.77
N LEU A 421 -30.93 10.60 -20.12
CA LEU A 421 -30.94 9.62 -19.06
C LEU A 421 -30.40 8.25 -19.54
N PHE A 422 -30.84 7.77 -20.70
CA PHE A 422 -30.32 6.52 -21.26
C PHE A 422 -28.83 6.62 -21.57
N ALA A 423 -28.34 7.74 -22.12
CA ALA A 423 -26.91 7.94 -22.36
C ALA A 423 -26.09 7.93 -21.06
N LEU A 424 -26.60 8.54 -19.98
CA LEU A 424 -25.95 8.53 -18.67
C LEU A 424 -25.93 7.11 -18.08
N LEU A 425 -27.04 6.38 -18.14
CA LEU A 425 -27.12 5.00 -17.64
C LEU A 425 -26.25 4.01 -18.44
N ASP A 426 -25.99 4.31 -19.72
CA ASP A 426 -25.10 3.53 -20.58
C ASP A 426 -23.60 3.88 -20.40
N THR A 427 -23.28 4.97 -19.68
CA THR A 427 -21.90 5.36 -19.38
C THR A 427 -21.30 4.39 -18.36
N PRO A 428 -20.19 3.68 -18.65
CA PRO A 428 -19.63 2.65 -17.76
C PRO A 428 -19.35 3.09 -16.32
N SER A 429 -18.92 4.34 -16.12
CA SER A 429 -18.67 4.92 -14.79
C SER A 429 -19.96 5.07 -13.96
N ILE A 430 -21.14 5.21 -14.60
CA ILE A 430 -22.46 5.33 -13.93
C ILE A 430 -23.19 3.98 -13.90
N ALA A 431 -23.03 3.18 -14.96
CA ALA A 431 -23.72 1.91 -15.16
C ALA A 431 -23.51 0.92 -13.99
N SER A 432 -24.39 -0.08 -13.90
CA SER A 432 -24.32 -1.10 -12.84
C SER A 432 -22.97 -1.81 -12.80
N LYS A 433 -22.36 -1.87 -11.61
CA LYS A 433 -21.09 -2.58 -11.38
C LYS A 433 -21.28 -4.08 -11.10
N ARG A 434 -22.48 -4.62 -11.34
CA ARG A 434 -22.83 -6.03 -11.06
C ARG A 434 -21.92 -7.04 -11.72
N TRP A 435 -21.39 -6.72 -12.89
CA TRP A 435 -20.45 -7.59 -13.57
C TRP A 435 -19.18 -7.81 -12.73
N ILE A 436 -18.72 -6.79 -12.01
CA ILE A 436 -17.53 -6.84 -11.13
C ILE A 436 -17.85 -7.66 -9.89
N TYR A 437 -18.76 -7.15 -9.04
CA TYR A 437 -18.90 -7.68 -7.70
C TYR A 437 -19.40 -9.13 -7.67
N ARG A 438 -20.18 -9.60 -8.65
CA ARG A 438 -20.57 -11.03 -8.74
C ARG A 438 -19.40 -12.03 -8.84
N GLN A 439 -18.19 -11.55 -9.12
CA GLN A 439 -16.98 -12.36 -9.21
C GLN A 439 -16.24 -12.43 -7.86
N TYR A 440 -16.50 -11.48 -6.96
CA TYR A 440 -15.95 -11.48 -5.62
C TYR A 440 -16.88 -12.23 -4.68
N ASP A 441 -16.29 -12.86 -3.68
CA ASP A 441 -17.03 -13.28 -2.52
C ASP A 441 -17.44 -12.06 -1.68
N HIS A 442 -18.65 -12.12 -1.13
CA HIS A 442 -19.19 -11.10 -0.24
C HIS A 442 -19.77 -11.70 1.05
N GLN A 443 -19.63 -13.00 1.28
CA GLN A 443 -20.37 -13.73 2.30
C GLN A 443 -19.49 -14.60 3.19
N VAL A 444 -18.25 -14.88 2.81
CA VAL A 444 -17.26 -15.51 3.67
C VAL A 444 -17.15 -14.70 4.97
N GLN A 445 -16.98 -15.41 6.08
CA GLN A 445 -17.11 -14.90 7.46
C GLN A 445 -18.56 -14.57 7.91
N ASN A 446 -19.53 -14.55 6.99
CA ASN A 446 -20.96 -14.35 7.24
C ASN A 446 -21.28 -13.09 8.07
N ASN A 447 -20.63 -11.97 7.71
CA ASN A 447 -20.75 -10.70 8.43
C ASN A 447 -21.22 -9.53 7.56
N THR A 448 -21.20 -9.64 6.24
CA THR A 448 -21.66 -8.57 5.35
C THR A 448 -23.18 -8.39 5.48
N VAL A 449 -23.61 -7.18 5.84
CA VAL A 449 -25.02 -6.82 6.06
C VAL A 449 -25.62 -6.21 4.80
N ILE A 450 -24.94 -5.22 4.21
CA ILE A 450 -25.28 -4.65 2.90
C ILE A 450 -24.32 -5.21 1.88
N LEU A 451 -24.86 -5.97 0.92
CA LEU A 451 -24.10 -6.51 -0.20
C LEU A 451 -23.77 -5.41 -1.22
N PRO A 452 -22.70 -5.56 -2.03
CA PRO A 452 -22.35 -4.60 -3.06
C PRO A 452 -23.52 -4.25 -4.00
N GLY A 453 -23.70 -2.95 -4.23
CA GLY A 453 -24.81 -2.40 -5.01
C GLY A 453 -26.14 -2.30 -4.25
N GLY A 454 -26.18 -2.64 -2.96
CA GLY A 454 -27.38 -2.52 -2.11
C GLY A 454 -27.51 -1.19 -1.36
N GLY A 455 -26.47 -0.38 -1.30
CA GLY A 455 -26.45 0.92 -0.62
C GLY A 455 -25.20 1.73 -0.99
N ASP A 456 -25.10 2.95 -0.45
CA ASP A 456 -24.02 3.90 -0.76
C ASP A 456 -22.69 3.54 -0.09
N ALA A 457 -22.71 2.71 0.96
CA ALA A 457 -21.52 2.19 1.61
C ALA A 457 -21.71 0.72 2.01
N ALA A 458 -20.60 -0.02 2.11
CA ALA A 458 -20.61 -1.38 2.63
C ALA A 458 -20.88 -1.37 4.13
N ILE A 459 -21.60 -2.37 4.66
CA ILE A 459 -21.76 -2.57 6.10
C ILE A 459 -21.33 -3.99 6.45
N VAL A 460 -20.40 -4.12 7.40
CA VAL A 460 -19.91 -5.39 7.93
C VAL A 460 -20.19 -5.46 9.42
N ARG A 461 -20.95 -6.46 9.85
CA ARG A 461 -21.20 -6.74 11.26
C ARG A 461 -19.89 -7.12 11.94
N LEU A 462 -19.61 -6.48 13.08
CA LEU A 462 -18.47 -6.85 13.92
C LEU A 462 -18.85 -8.04 14.79
N ARG A 463 -18.07 -9.11 14.70
CA ARG A 463 -18.20 -10.24 15.63
C ARG A 463 -17.63 -9.85 16.99
N PRO A 464 -18.12 -10.43 18.10
CA PRO A 464 -17.51 -10.24 19.40
C PRO A 464 -16.04 -10.67 19.40
N VAL A 465 -15.20 -9.88 20.08
CA VAL A 465 -13.81 -10.24 20.37
C VAL A 465 -13.73 -10.59 21.85
N ASN A 466 -13.26 -11.79 22.16
CA ASN A 466 -13.03 -12.22 23.54
C ASN A 466 -11.57 -11.99 23.89
N TYR A 467 -11.20 -10.76 24.29
CA TYR A 467 -9.83 -10.46 24.73
C TYR A 467 -9.51 -11.13 26.07
N PHE A 468 -10.51 -11.25 26.95
CA PHE A 468 -10.41 -11.90 28.25
C PHE A 468 -11.64 -12.78 28.47
N GLU A 469 -11.48 -13.94 29.12
CA GLU A 469 -12.57 -14.88 29.45
C GLU A 469 -13.73 -14.26 30.26
N ASN A 470 -13.59 -13.02 30.74
CA ASN A 470 -14.52 -12.34 31.65
C ASN A 470 -15.05 -10.97 31.16
N GLN A 471 -14.91 -10.59 29.89
CA GLN A 471 -15.52 -9.35 29.39
C GLN A 471 -16.96 -9.54 28.90
N THR A 472 -17.80 -8.57 29.29
CA THR A 472 -19.24 -8.46 29.07
C THR A 472 -19.63 -8.60 27.59
N LYS A 473 -20.78 -9.26 27.35
CA LYS A 473 -21.47 -9.41 26.05
C LYS A 473 -21.36 -8.14 25.19
N VAL A 474 -20.46 -8.15 24.20
CA VAL A 474 -20.47 -7.19 23.09
C VAL A 474 -21.80 -7.32 22.35
N ASP A 475 -22.44 -6.20 22.02
CA ASP A 475 -23.69 -6.23 21.26
C ASP A 475 -23.44 -6.77 19.85
N TYR A 476 -24.06 -7.91 19.53
CA TYR A 476 -24.00 -8.58 18.23
C TYR A 476 -24.59 -7.76 17.07
N LYS A 477 -25.04 -6.53 17.33
CA LYS A 477 -25.64 -5.60 16.36
C LYS A 477 -24.70 -4.49 15.90
N ARG A 478 -23.47 -4.38 16.41
CA ARG A 478 -22.51 -3.40 15.89
C ARG A 478 -22.03 -3.79 14.48
N GLY A 479 -21.87 -2.78 13.64
CA GLY A 479 -21.28 -2.91 12.32
C GLY A 479 -20.38 -1.74 11.98
N VAL A 480 -19.36 -1.99 11.18
CA VAL A 480 -18.53 -0.96 10.55
C VAL A 480 -19.09 -0.68 9.15
N ALA A 481 -19.16 0.60 8.79
CA ALA A 481 -19.43 1.01 7.43
C ALA A 481 -18.15 1.50 6.75
N ALA A 482 -18.01 1.21 5.46
CA ALA A 482 -16.83 1.58 4.68
C ALA A 482 -17.20 1.95 3.25
N THR A 483 -16.49 2.93 2.70
CA THR A 483 -16.61 3.40 1.32
C THR A 483 -15.25 3.87 0.81
N VAL A 484 -15.11 3.94 -0.50
CA VAL A 484 -13.95 4.52 -1.19
C VAL A 484 -14.50 5.27 -2.39
N ASP A 485 -14.11 6.53 -2.51
CA ASP A 485 -14.72 7.48 -3.45
C ASP A 485 -13.63 8.38 -4.04
N CYS A 486 -13.71 8.70 -5.33
CA CYS A 486 -12.95 9.80 -5.92
C CYS A 486 -13.51 10.25 -7.28
N ASN A 487 -14.00 11.48 -7.37
CA ASN A 487 -14.31 12.10 -8.66
C ASN A 487 -13.06 12.75 -9.26
N SER A 488 -12.28 11.97 -10.01
CA SER A 488 -11.01 12.43 -10.58
C SER A 488 -11.15 13.58 -11.58
N ARG A 489 -12.31 13.74 -12.22
CA ARG A 489 -12.58 14.89 -13.09
C ARG A 489 -12.64 16.19 -12.29
N TYR A 490 -13.22 16.16 -11.09
CA TYR A 490 -13.27 17.33 -10.22
C TYR A 490 -11.88 17.69 -9.72
N VAL A 491 -11.10 16.69 -9.28
CA VAL A 491 -9.70 16.88 -8.87
C VAL A 491 -8.85 17.41 -10.02
N TYR A 492 -9.02 16.90 -11.25
CA TYR A 492 -8.27 17.40 -12.40
C TYR A 492 -8.56 18.89 -12.67
N LEU A 493 -9.84 19.29 -12.64
CA LEU A 493 -10.27 20.65 -12.96
C LEU A 493 -9.97 21.65 -11.84
N ASN A 494 -10.06 21.23 -10.58
CA ASN A 494 -9.71 22.02 -9.41
C ASN A 494 -9.25 21.06 -8.30
N PRO A 495 -7.95 20.84 -8.11
CA PRO A 495 -7.45 19.82 -7.18
C PRO A 495 -7.90 20.04 -5.74
N TYR A 496 -7.88 21.29 -5.26
CA TYR A 496 -8.29 21.62 -3.91
C TYR A 496 -9.78 21.37 -3.66
N GLU A 497 -10.67 21.94 -4.50
CA GLU A 497 -12.11 21.73 -4.34
C GLU A 497 -12.52 20.29 -4.66
N GLY A 498 -11.82 19.64 -5.59
CA GLY A 498 -11.99 18.23 -5.91
C GLY A 498 -11.66 17.33 -4.72
N ALA A 499 -10.49 17.49 -4.09
CA ALA A 499 -10.08 16.71 -2.93
C ALA A 499 -11.02 16.90 -1.74
N LYS A 500 -11.47 18.14 -1.49
CA LYS A 500 -12.54 18.41 -0.50
C LYS A 500 -13.83 17.67 -0.83
N ALA A 501 -14.24 17.65 -2.10
CA ALA A 501 -15.43 16.94 -2.53
C ALA A 501 -15.30 15.42 -2.34
N VAL A 502 -14.10 14.85 -2.54
CA VAL A 502 -13.82 13.43 -2.29
C VAL A 502 -14.09 13.05 -0.83
N VAL A 503 -13.50 13.79 0.13
CA VAL A 503 -13.73 13.54 1.57
C VAL A 503 -15.20 13.71 1.92
N ALA A 504 -15.87 14.74 1.37
CA ALA A 504 -17.28 15.00 1.61
C ALA A 504 -18.20 13.90 1.02
N GLU A 505 -17.86 13.33 -0.13
CA GLU A 505 -18.60 12.23 -0.75
C GLU A 505 -18.50 10.96 0.10
N ALA A 506 -17.28 10.57 0.51
CA ALA A 506 -17.08 9.42 1.40
C ALA A 506 -17.86 9.57 2.72
N ALA A 507 -17.77 10.73 3.37
CA ALA A 507 -18.53 11.01 4.59
C ALA A 507 -20.06 10.95 4.36
N ARG A 508 -20.54 11.40 3.20
CA ARG A 508 -21.96 11.37 2.84
C ARG A 508 -22.45 9.94 2.61
N ASN A 509 -21.69 9.12 1.89
CA ASN A 509 -22.02 7.72 1.62
C ASN A 509 -22.13 6.92 2.92
N LEU A 510 -21.20 7.13 3.86
CA LEU A 510 -21.28 6.56 5.21
C LEU A 510 -22.54 7.05 5.97
N SER A 511 -22.83 8.34 5.92
CA SER A 511 -24.00 8.93 6.59
C SER A 511 -25.33 8.41 6.02
N CYS A 512 -25.42 8.19 4.71
CA CYS A 512 -26.61 7.66 4.03
C CYS A 512 -27.01 6.26 4.51
N VAL A 513 -26.03 5.45 4.94
CA VAL A 513 -26.28 4.13 5.52
C VAL A 513 -26.44 4.17 7.05
N GLY A 514 -26.47 5.36 7.64
CA GLY A 514 -26.67 5.58 9.07
C GLY A 514 -25.41 5.45 9.92
N ALA A 515 -24.21 5.47 9.32
CA ALA A 515 -22.95 5.42 10.05
C ALA A 515 -22.42 6.82 10.38
N GLU A 516 -21.70 6.93 11.49
CA GLU A 516 -20.90 8.10 11.83
C GLU A 516 -19.52 7.97 11.14
N PRO A 517 -19.09 8.93 10.31
CA PRO A 517 -17.71 8.94 9.79
C PRO A 517 -16.70 9.14 10.94
N ILE A 518 -15.72 8.24 11.06
CA ILE A 518 -14.77 8.22 12.20
C ILE A 518 -13.37 8.66 11.78
N ALA A 519 -12.89 8.13 10.66
CA ALA A 519 -11.55 8.38 10.16
C ALA A 519 -11.52 8.17 8.63
N VAL A 520 -10.46 8.65 8.00
CA VAL A 520 -10.21 8.54 6.57
C VAL A 520 -8.80 8.03 6.34
N THR A 521 -8.61 7.28 5.26
CA THR A 521 -7.31 6.92 4.70
C THR A 521 -7.32 7.38 3.26
N ASP A 522 -6.24 8.01 2.82
CA ASP A 522 -6.06 8.51 1.47
C ASP A 522 -5.00 7.70 0.73
N ASN A 523 -5.15 7.59 -0.59
CA ASN A 523 -4.15 7.02 -1.48
C ASN A 523 -4.05 7.91 -2.72
N LEU A 524 -2.98 8.70 -2.76
CA LEU A 524 -2.80 9.78 -3.72
C LEU A 524 -2.15 9.24 -5.02
N ASN A 525 -2.86 9.35 -6.15
CA ASN A 525 -2.33 8.96 -7.45
C ASN A 525 -2.30 10.17 -8.40
N PHE A 526 -1.11 10.73 -8.59
CA PHE A 526 -0.88 11.91 -9.43
C PHE A 526 0.20 11.63 -10.47
N GLY A 527 0.29 12.50 -11.48
CA GLY A 527 1.41 12.49 -12.42
C GLY A 527 2.73 12.88 -11.74
N SER A 528 3.84 12.71 -12.48
CA SER A 528 5.19 12.98 -11.94
C SER A 528 5.29 14.36 -11.26
N PRO A 529 5.71 14.41 -9.98
CA PRO A 529 5.95 15.66 -9.27
C PRO A 529 7.18 16.40 -9.81
N GLU A 530 7.97 15.78 -10.69
CA GLU A 530 9.07 16.49 -11.35
C GLU A 530 8.58 17.52 -12.37
N LYS A 531 7.37 17.33 -12.89
CA LYS A 531 6.72 18.25 -13.82
C LYS A 531 5.95 19.31 -13.00
N PRO A 532 6.11 20.61 -13.28
CA PRO A 532 5.48 21.67 -12.48
C PRO A 532 3.95 21.52 -12.33
N VAL A 533 3.26 21.07 -13.39
CA VAL A 533 1.81 20.84 -13.34
C VAL A 533 1.46 19.65 -12.44
N GLY A 534 2.25 18.57 -12.46
CA GLY A 534 2.02 17.39 -11.63
C GLY A 534 2.22 17.71 -10.14
N TYR A 535 3.29 18.44 -9.80
CA TYR A 535 3.50 18.90 -8.43
C TYR A 535 2.41 19.88 -7.98
N TRP A 536 1.99 20.82 -8.84
CA TRP A 536 0.88 21.73 -8.53
C TRP A 536 -0.41 20.97 -8.23
N GLN A 537 -0.77 19.96 -9.04
CA GLN A 537 -1.95 19.14 -8.78
C GLN A 537 -1.88 18.39 -7.45
N LEU A 538 -0.73 17.78 -7.15
CA LEU A 538 -0.51 17.06 -5.89
C LEU A 538 -0.57 18.00 -4.69
N ALA A 539 0.15 19.13 -4.75
CA ALA A 539 0.25 20.09 -3.66
C ALA A 539 -1.05 20.82 -3.38
N GLU A 540 -1.88 21.10 -4.39
CA GLU A 540 -3.20 21.71 -4.19
C GLU A 540 -4.26 20.70 -3.70
N ALA A 541 -4.05 19.41 -3.94
CA ALA A 541 -4.96 18.36 -3.45
C ALA A 541 -4.70 17.95 -1.99
N CYS A 542 -3.47 18.12 -1.52
CA CYS A 542 -3.07 17.96 -0.12
C CYS A 542 -3.43 19.19 0.71
#